data_AF-A0A0S8BWY3-F1
#
_entry.id   AF-A0A0S8BWY3-F1
#
_cell.length_a   1.000
_cell.length_b   1.000
_cell.length_c   1.000
_cell.angle_alpha   90.00
_cell.angle_beta   90.00
_cell.angle_gamma   90.00
#
_symmetry.space_group_name_H-M   'P 1'
#
loop_
_entity.id
_entity.type
_entity.pdbx_description
1 polymer ?
#
loop_
_entity_poly.entity_id
_entity_poly.type
_entity_poly.pdbx_seq_one_letter_code
_entity_poly.pdbx_strand_id
1 'polypeptide(L)'
;MQSQRIFTSLLVSFTVLALAACGGDSVGDDRGTGGNGGAGGTTGTGGTGGSTGTGGTGGITGTGGTAGTGGAGGVVFGCYPALCPDGNSYGCGDCMDNDGDGFVDDKDPECLGPCDGTEGPVLLTGTPGETGNQCGADCYFDRGNGSGSGECKWDRRCDPEEPKDGCEYNPALIGQSNYCPDPQPELCESTCGELTPNGCDCFGCCTFPELDGGYVFLGSFMGNTGTCTLADLNDPALCRPCTPAGNCLNTCERCEICLGKPTIPEDCFPGTGGSGGTGGMGGGGTGGDGGNLRCPPDKQECGLPGDDPCPAGTFCLTGCCTNAVQ
;
A
#
# COMPACT_ATOMS: atom_id res chain seq x y z
N MET A 1 -13.09 12.90 62.70
CA MET A 1 -12.37 13.75 63.68
C MET A 1 -10.94 13.87 63.17
N GLN A 2 -10.67 14.87 62.33
CA GLN A 2 -9.90 16.08 62.68
C GLN A 2 -8.46 15.76 63.12
N SER A 3 -7.47 16.09 62.28
CA SER A 3 -6.73 17.36 62.46
C SER A 3 -5.59 17.49 61.46
N GLN A 4 -5.56 18.63 60.78
CA GLN A 4 -4.52 19.10 59.86
C GLN A 4 -3.17 19.24 60.56
N ARG A 5 -2.08 19.02 59.82
CA ARG A 5 -0.76 19.55 60.16
C ARG A 5 -0.23 20.38 59.00
N ILE A 6 -0.14 21.69 59.26
CA ILE A 6 0.62 22.67 58.50
C ILE A 6 1.86 22.97 59.35
N PHE A 7 3.07 22.84 58.80
CA PHE A 7 4.28 23.54 59.25
C PHE A 7 5.21 23.70 58.02
N THR A 8 5.20 24.85 57.33
CA THR A 8 6.05 26.06 57.49
C THR A 8 7.50 25.91 57.01
N SER A 9 7.82 26.77 56.04
CA SER A 9 9.05 27.02 55.28
C SER A 9 10.30 27.42 56.08
N LEU A 10 11.48 27.21 55.48
CA LEU A 10 12.67 28.09 55.39
C LEU A 10 13.83 27.25 54.74
N LEU A 11 14.89 27.69 54.06
CA LEU A 11 15.31 28.81 53.19
C LEU A 11 16.83 28.58 52.95
N VAL A 12 17.41 29.12 51.86
CA VAL A 12 18.86 29.39 51.61
C VAL A 12 19.77 28.18 51.25
N SER A 13 20.35 27.99 50.05
CA SER A 13 21.19 28.81 49.12
C SER A 13 22.71 28.69 49.36
N PHE A 14 23.48 28.23 48.34
CA PHE A 14 24.76 28.76 47.76
C PHE A 14 25.60 27.64 47.08
N THR A 15 25.76 27.58 45.73
CA THR A 15 26.81 28.15 44.81
C THR A 15 28.18 27.42 44.88
N VAL A 16 28.88 26.93 43.83
CA VAL A 16 29.70 27.56 42.73
C VAL A 16 30.42 26.40 41.97
N LEU A 17 30.27 26.22 40.64
CA LEU A 17 31.16 26.60 39.50
C LEU A 17 32.46 25.79 39.26
N ALA A 18 32.65 25.28 38.03
CA ALA A 18 33.96 25.17 37.35
C ALA A 18 33.81 25.13 35.81
N LEU A 19 34.48 26.06 35.13
CA LEU A 19 34.68 26.16 33.67
C LEU A 19 35.80 25.22 33.18
N ALA A 20 35.75 24.85 31.89
CA ALA A 20 36.95 24.65 31.08
C ALA A 20 36.68 25.05 29.61
N ALA A 21 37.51 25.95 29.09
CA ALA A 21 37.57 26.41 27.71
C ALA A 21 39.01 26.21 27.20
N CYS A 22 39.18 25.96 25.90
CA CYS A 22 40.39 26.31 25.15
C CYS A 22 40.08 26.29 23.64
N GLY A 23 40.36 27.40 22.95
CA GLY A 23 40.38 27.52 21.50
C GLY A 23 41.80 27.57 20.95
N GLY A 24 41.92 27.60 19.62
CA GLY A 24 43.16 27.88 18.90
C GLY A 24 42.92 28.06 17.40
N ASP A 25 43.08 29.31 16.93
CA ASP A 25 43.13 29.71 15.52
C ASP A 25 44.57 29.62 14.97
N SER A 26 44.74 29.37 13.67
CA SER A 26 45.93 29.78 12.90
C SER A 26 45.64 29.88 11.40
N VAL A 27 46.12 30.97 10.82
CA VAL A 27 46.05 31.46 9.43
C VAL A 27 47.24 30.94 8.59
N GLY A 28 47.06 30.75 7.27
CA GLY A 28 48.12 31.04 6.28
C GLY A 28 48.37 30.06 5.12
N ASP A 29 48.15 30.58 3.90
CA ASP A 29 48.91 30.44 2.65
C ASP A 29 48.52 29.47 1.49
N ASP A 30 48.38 30.13 0.32
CA ASP A 30 48.31 29.66 -1.06
C ASP A 30 49.55 28.85 -1.53
N ARG A 31 49.31 27.84 -2.39
CA ARG A 31 49.87 27.66 -3.78
C ARG A 31 49.72 26.21 -4.25
N GLY A 32 49.37 26.05 -5.53
CA GLY A 32 48.82 24.81 -6.12
C GLY A 32 49.77 23.76 -6.69
N THR A 33 49.36 23.21 -7.85
CA THR A 33 49.81 21.99 -8.58
C THR A 33 49.18 20.70 -8.04
N GLY A 34 48.60 19.77 -8.79
CA GLY A 34 48.46 19.53 -10.23
C GLY A 34 48.31 18.02 -10.44
N GLY A 35 47.42 17.59 -11.34
CA GLY A 35 47.64 16.39 -12.17
C GLY A 35 47.06 15.03 -11.75
N ASN A 36 46.23 14.52 -12.69
CA ASN A 36 45.93 13.14 -13.07
C ASN A 36 44.98 12.35 -12.16
N GLY A 37 43.89 11.73 -12.65
CA GLY A 37 43.69 11.12 -13.96
C GLY A 37 43.58 9.61 -13.76
N GLY A 38 42.37 9.06 -13.89
CA GLY A 38 42.10 7.64 -13.70
C GLY A 38 40.68 7.27 -14.12
N ALA A 39 40.47 7.21 -15.43
CA ALA A 39 39.30 6.61 -16.05
C ALA A 39 39.37 5.07 -15.98
N GLY A 40 38.20 4.42 -16.06
CA GLY A 40 38.08 3.19 -16.84
C GLY A 40 37.44 1.99 -16.15
N GLY A 41 36.24 1.65 -16.63
CA GLY A 41 35.80 0.26 -16.81
C GLY A 41 34.33 0.06 -16.44
N THR A 42 33.45 -0.50 -17.27
CA THR A 42 33.52 -0.92 -18.67
C THR A 42 32.07 -1.05 -19.16
N THR A 43 31.89 -0.69 -20.42
CA THR A 43 30.75 -0.94 -21.30
C THR A 43 30.06 -2.30 -21.12
N GLY A 44 28.79 -2.29 -20.71
CA GLY A 44 27.82 -3.36 -20.99
C GLY A 44 27.27 -3.17 -22.40
N THR A 45 27.41 -4.21 -23.21
CA THR A 45 27.21 -4.27 -24.65
C THR A 45 25.77 -4.00 -25.09
N GLY A 46 25.62 -3.17 -26.13
CA GLY A 46 24.37 -2.91 -26.82
C GLY A 46 23.79 -4.16 -27.49
N GLY A 47 22.48 -4.34 -27.34
CA GLY A 47 21.69 -5.28 -28.12
C GLY A 47 21.67 -4.86 -29.60
N THR A 48 22.06 -5.80 -30.46
CA THR A 48 22.12 -5.66 -31.91
C THR A 48 20.75 -5.37 -32.52
N GLY A 49 20.66 -4.30 -33.29
CA GLY A 49 19.51 -3.99 -34.15
C GLY A 49 19.28 -5.08 -35.19
N GLY A 50 18.05 -5.62 -35.21
CA GLY A 50 17.57 -6.50 -36.26
C GLY A 50 17.53 -5.77 -37.60
N SER A 51 18.12 -6.40 -38.61
CA SER A 51 18.26 -5.88 -39.96
C SER A 51 16.92 -5.68 -40.66
N THR A 52 16.86 -4.62 -41.47
CA THR A 52 15.78 -4.27 -42.39
C THR A 52 15.52 -5.38 -43.41
N GLY A 53 14.35 -6.03 -43.31
CA GLY A 53 13.76 -6.82 -44.39
C GLY A 53 12.76 -5.97 -45.17
N THR A 54 13.08 -5.65 -46.42
CA THR A 54 12.16 -5.04 -47.38
C THR A 54 11.09 -6.04 -47.82
N GLY A 55 9.81 -5.65 -47.69
CA GLY A 55 8.69 -6.18 -48.49
C GLY A 55 7.66 -7.03 -47.75
N GLY A 56 6.52 -6.43 -47.39
CA GLY A 56 5.33 -7.15 -46.94
C GLY A 56 4.37 -6.27 -46.15
N THR A 57 3.23 -5.95 -46.74
CA THR A 57 2.11 -5.20 -46.15
C THR A 57 1.46 -5.90 -44.96
N GLY A 58 1.18 -5.14 -43.89
CA GLY A 58 0.15 -5.44 -42.88
C GLY A 58 0.62 -6.30 -41.71
N GLY A 59 1.06 -5.66 -40.62
CA GLY A 59 1.36 -6.31 -39.35
C GLY A 59 1.45 -5.28 -38.24
N ILE A 60 0.61 -5.45 -37.22
CA ILE A 60 0.36 -4.56 -36.10
C ILE A 60 1.69 -4.37 -35.33
N THR A 61 2.03 -3.11 -35.06
CA THR A 61 3.16 -2.70 -34.22
C THR A 61 3.08 -3.40 -32.86
N GLY A 62 4.04 -4.28 -32.58
CA GLY A 62 4.29 -4.76 -31.23
C GLY A 62 4.90 -3.60 -30.42
N THR A 63 4.16 -3.10 -29.44
CA THR A 63 4.69 -2.28 -28.36
C THR A 63 5.57 -3.17 -27.50
N GLY A 64 6.88 -3.11 -27.77
CA GLY A 64 7.90 -3.63 -26.87
C GLY A 64 7.81 -2.92 -25.52
N GLY A 65 8.06 -3.69 -24.45
CA GLY A 65 7.98 -3.23 -23.07
C GLY A 65 8.66 -1.89 -22.86
N THR A 66 7.96 -1.00 -22.18
CA THR A 66 8.54 0.21 -21.63
C THR A 66 9.55 -0.23 -20.58
N ALA A 67 10.81 -0.33 -20.96
CA ALA A 67 11.89 -0.26 -19.99
C ALA A 67 11.75 1.10 -19.31
N GLY A 68 11.39 1.08 -18.02
CA GLY A 68 11.33 2.26 -17.17
C GLY A 68 12.61 3.07 -17.37
N THR A 69 12.46 4.29 -17.88
CA THR A 69 13.53 5.27 -17.83
C THR A 69 13.72 5.62 -16.36
N GLY A 70 14.65 4.90 -15.71
CA GLY A 70 15.19 5.28 -14.41
C GLY A 70 15.63 6.74 -14.47
N GLY A 71 14.88 7.58 -13.79
CA GLY A 71 15.01 9.02 -13.84
C GLY A 71 14.16 9.62 -12.74
N ALA A 72 14.81 9.84 -11.59
CA ALA A 72 14.25 10.57 -10.46
C ALA A 72 13.46 11.81 -10.95
N GLY A 73 12.15 11.84 -10.67
CA GLY A 73 11.30 13.03 -10.79
C GLY A 73 10.57 13.25 -12.12
N GLY A 74 10.31 12.22 -12.93
CA GLY A 74 9.46 12.33 -14.10
C GLY A 74 8.00 12.01 -13.80
N VAL A 75 7.10 13.00 -13.87
CA VAL A 75 5.65 12.74 -13.84
C VAL A 75 5.28 11.70 -14.89
N VAL A 76 4.79 10.53 -14.46
CA VAL A 76 4.36 9.47 -15.37
C VAL A 76 3.13 9.98 -16.12
N PHE A 77 3.20 9.95 -17.46
CA PHE A 77 2.06 10.36 -18.29
C PHE A 77 0.87 9.43 -18.01
N GLY A 78 -0.21 9.98 -17.46
CA GLY A 78 -1.39 9.21 -17.08
C GLY A 78 -1.47 8.84 -15.60
N CYS A 79 -0.48 9.20 -14.77
CA CYS A 79 -0.63 9.18 -13.32
C CYS A 79 -1.21 10.51 -12.83
N TYR A 80 -2.18 10.44 -11.92
CA TYR A 80 -2.73 11.59 -11.24
C TYR A 80 -2.60 11.38 -9.73
N PRO A 81 -2.08 12.37 -8.98
CA PRO A 81 -1.97 12.22 -7.54
C PRO A 81 -3.33 11.89 -6.91
N ALA A 82 -3.34 10.85 -6.10
CA ALA A 82 -4.48 10.45 -5.31
C ALA A 82 -4.35 11.04 -3.91
N LEU A 83 -5.46 11.54 -3.38
CA LEU A 83 -5.52 12.07 -2.03
C LEU A 83 -6.26 11.07 -1.15
N CYS A 84 -5.76 10.86 0.05
CA CYS A 84 -6.43 10.09 1.09
C CYS A 84 -7.60 10.84 1.71
N PRO A 85 -8.43 10.17 2.53
CA PRO A 85 -9.54 10.82 3.22
C PRO A 85 -9.11 12.01 4.07
N ASP A 86 -7.85 12.03 4.53
CA ASP A 86 -7.28 13.14 5.30
C ASP A 86 -6.79 14.33 4.44
N GLY A 87 -6.95 14.24 3.11
CA GLY A 87 -6.61 15.26 2.13
C GLY A 87 -5.13 15.32 1.75
N ASN A 88 -4.30 14.40 2.23
CA ASN A 88 -2.88 14.33 1.87
C ASN A 88 -2.64 13.29 0.76
N SER A 89 -1.56 13.47 0.02
CA SER A 89 -0.99 12.47 -0.88
C SER A 89 0.20 11.81 -0.18
N TYR A 90 0.34 10.50 -0.37
CA TYR A 90 1.39 9.65 0.20
C TYR A 90 2.26 9.07 -0.90
N GLY A 91 3.32 8.34 -0.54
CA GLY A 91 4.27 7.79 -1.52
C GLY A 91 3.54 7.05 -2.64
N CYS A 92 2.69 6.09 -2.28
CA CYS A 92 1.88 5.33 -3.23
C CYS A 92 0.77 6.13 -3.94
N GLY A 93 0.70 7.45 -3.79
CA GLY A 93 -0.32 8.29 -4.42
C GLY A 93 0.20 9.64 -4.87
N ASP A 94 1.52 9.85 -4.95
CA ASP A 94 2.16 11.11 -5.31
C ASP A 94 2.72 11.14 -6.74
N CYS A 95 2.54 10.06 -7.49
CA CYS A 95 3.03 9.80 -8.84
C CYS A 95 4.54 9.79 -8.96
N MET A 96 5.26 9.39 -7.91
CA MET A 96 6.71 9.28 -7.90
C MET A 96 7.14 7.92 -7.37
N ASP A 97 8.06 7.28 -8.08
CA ASP A 97 8.86 6.15 -7.60
C ASP A 97 9.75 6.60 -6.40
N ASN A 98 9.20 6.50 -5.19
CA ASN A 98 9.75 6.94 -3.91
C ASN A 98 10.86 5.99 -3.42
N ASP A 99 10.81 4.71 -3.79
CA ASP A 99 11.75 3.68 -3.33
C ASP A 99 12.84 3.34 -4.38
N GLY A 100 12.63 3.74 -5.63
CA GLY A 100 13.57 3.66 -6.74
C GLY A 100 13.62 2.31 -7.43
N ASP A 101 12.59 1.46 -7.27
CA ASP A 101 12.54 0.12 -7.86
C ASP A 101 12.07 0.11 -9.33
N GLY A 102 11.55 1.25 -9.80
CA GLY A 102 11.11 1.49 -11.18
C GLY A 102 9.62 1.27 -11.42
N PHE A 103 8.84 0.93 -10.39
CA PHE A 103 7.39 1.00 -10.38
C PHE A 103 6.94 2.30 -9.71
N VAL A 104 5.70 2.71 -9.99
CA VAL A 104 5.16 4.00 -9.52
C VAL A 104 3.76 3.74 -9.00
N ASP A 105 3.51 4.08 -7.74
CA ASP A 105 2.19 4.13 -7.13
C ASP A 105 1.32 2.87 -7.43
N ASP A 106 0.30 3.04 -8.26
CA ASP A 106 -0.71 2.04 -8.61
C ASP A 106 -0.20 0.94 -9.57
N LYS A 107 1.08 1.02 -9.97
CA LYS A 107 1.80 -0.02 -10.71
C LYS A 107 2.82 -0.74 -9.83
N ASP A 108 3.06 -0.24 -8.63
CA ASP A 108 3.92 -0.85 -7.63
C ASP A 108 3.16 -1.97 -6.89
N PRO A 109 3.63 -3.23 -6.95
CA PRO A 109 3.02 -4.35 -6.23
C PRO A 109 3.04 -4.22 -4.70
N GLU A 110 3.95 -3.41 -4.16
CA GLU A 110 4.14 -3.17 -2.74
C GLU A 110 3.15 -2.12 -2.20
N CYS A 111 2.60 -1.28 -3.08
CA CYS A 111 1.61 -0.27 -2.71
C CYS A 111 0.26 -0.88 -2.34
N LEU A 112 -0.12 -0.73 -1.06
CA LEU A 112 -1.39 -1.23 -0.53
C LEU A 112 -2.60 -0.34 -0.88
N GLY A 113 -2.36 0.85 -1.41
CA GLY A 113 -3.36 1.83 -1.79
C GLY A 113 -2.83 3.26 -1.73
N PRO A 114 -3.66 4.28 -2.02
CA PRO A 114 -3.21 5.67 -2.11
C PRO A 114 -2.79 6.27 -0.77
N CYS A 115 -3.12 5.61 0.34
CA CYS A 115 -2.78 6.02 1.70
C CYS A 115 -1.57 5.31 2.29
N ASP A 116 -0.93 4.49 1.46
CA ASP A 116 0.33 3.89 1.82
C ASP A 116 1.46 4.90 1.66
N GLY A 117 2.12 5.20 2.78
CA GLY A 117 3.27 6.09 2.86
C GLY A 117 4.60 5.39 2.63
N THR A 118 4.60 4.08 2.42
CA THR A 118 5.78 3.27 2.17
C THR A 118 5.60 2.50 0.88
N GLU A 119 6.07 3.05 -0.24
CA GLU A 119 6.35 2.31 -1.48
C GLU A 119 7.48 1.28 -1.29
N GLY A 120 7.63 0.73 -0.08
CA GLY A 120 8.76 -0.11 0.28
C GLY A 120 8.38 -1.58 0.32
N PRO A 121 9.38 -2.48 0.34
CA PRO A 121 9.14 -3.93 0.29
C PRO A 121 8.39 -4.52 1.48
N VAL A 122 8.20 -3.75 2.55
CA VAL A 122 7.49 -4.17 3.75
C VAL A 122 6.03 -3.73 3.59
N LEU A 123 5.11 -4.69 3.60
CA LEU A 123 3.67 -4.50 3.41
C LEU A 123 3.04 -3.84 4.64
N LEU A 124 3.36 -2.57 4.84
CA LEU A 124 2.79 -1.70 5.86
C LEU A 124 2.33 -0.43 5.17
N THR A 125 1.33 0.25 5.73
CA THR A 125 0.92 1.56 5.18
C THR A 125 1.87 2.70 5.54
N GLY A 126 2.98 2.44 6.23
CA GLY A 126 3.99 3.47 6.55
C GLY A 126 3.55 4.61 7.47
N THR A 127 2.32 4.57 7.99
CA THR A 127 1.70 5.72 8.66
C THR A 127 1.74 5.62 10.18
N PRO A 128 1.94 6.73 10.92
CA PRO A 128 1.91 6.75 12.38
C PRO A 128 0.47 6.56 12.86
N GLY A 129 -0.01 5.32 12.83
CA GLY A 129 -1.40 4.98 13.11
C GLY A 129 -1.56 3.62 13.78
N GLU A 130 -0.64 2.68 13.54
CA GLU A 130 -0.53 1.50 14.40
C GLU A 130 -0.07 1.94 15.79
N THR A 131 -1.04 2.39 16.60
CA THR A 131 -0.77 2.77 17.97
C THR A 131 -0.15 1.55 18.65
N GLY A 132 1.11 1.71 19.04
CA GLY A 132 1.91 0.72 19.76
C GLY A 132 1.39 0.40 21.16
N ASN A 133 0.09 0.62 21.42
CA ASN A 133 -0.59 0.13 22.59
C ASN A 133 -2.10 0.03 22.30
N GLN A 134 -2.67 -1.14 22.62
CA GLN A 134 -4.10 -1.49 22.67
C GLN A 134 -4.65 -2.07 21.37
N CYS A 135 -4.94 -3.36 21.43
CA CYS A 135 -5.46 -4.27 20.42
C CYS A 135 -6.62 -3.78 19.54
N GLY A 136 -7.17 -2.59 19.76
CA GLY A 136 -8.12 -1.98 18.85
C GLY A 136 -7.50 -1.73 17.48
N ALA A 137 -8.32 -1.91 16.45
CA ALA A 137 -8.03 -1.52 15.09
C ALA A 137 -9.29 -0.89 14.49
N ASP A 138 -9.08 0.01 13.56
CA ASP A 138 -10.07 0.56 12.64
C ASP A 138 -9.58 0.34 11.22
N CYS A 139 -9.94 1.20 10.27
CA CYS A 139 -9.57 0.96 8.88
C CYS A 139 -8.05 0.94 8.72
N TYR A 140 -7.54 -0.13 8.13
CA TYR A 140 -6.10 -0.30 7.94
C TYR A 140 -5.56 0.59 6.81
N PHE A 141 -6.40 0.87 5.81
CA PHE A 141 -6.02 1.48 4.54
C PHE A 141 -6.32 2.98 4.42
N ASP A 142 -6.83 3.63 5.48
CA ASP A 142 -7.23 5.06 5.47
C ASP A 142 -6.25 5.96 6.25
N ARG A 143 -5.08 5.44 6.67
CA ARG A 143 -4.09 6.08 7.57
C ARG A 143 -4.50 6.14 9.05
N GLY A 144 -5.75 5.81 9.34
CA GLY A 144 -6.46 6.16 10.56
C GLY A 144 -6.37 5.14 11.69
N ASN A 145 -5.43 4.19 11.70
CA ASN A 145 -5.43 2.94 12.52
C ASN A 145 -5.48 3.08 14.09
N GLY A 146 -5.89 4.23 14.62
CA GLY A 146 -6.33 4.38 16.01
C GLY A 146 -7.85 4.55 16.08
N SER A 147 -8.50 3.66 16.85
CA SER A 147 -9.94 3.55 17.24
C SER A 147 -10.85 4.80 17.38
N GLY A 148 -10.33 6.02 17.24
CA GLY A 148 -11.02 7.31 17.31
C GLY A 148 -11.55 7.90 15.99
N SER A 149 -11.27 7.32 14.81
CA SER A 149 -11.92 7.74 13.54
C SER A 149 -13.42 7.40 13.52
N GLY A 150 -13.82 6.36 14.26
CA GLY A 150 -15.23 6.05 14.55
C GLY A 150 -15.92 5.14 13.54
N GLU A 151 -15.28 4.87 12.40
CA GLU A 151 -15.94 4.26 11.23
C GLU A 151 -15.96 2.74 11.32
N CYS A 152 -14.81 2.12 11.57
CA CYS A 152 -14.66 0.68 11.80
C CYS A 152 -14.40 0.35 13.28
N LYS A 153 -14.79 -0.87 13.69
CA LYS A 153 -14.61 -1.36 15.07
C LYS A 153 -14.07 -2.78 15.05
N TRP A 154 -12.78 -2.92 15.33
CA TRP A 154 -12.15 -4.22 15.52
C TRP A 154 -11.26 -4.25 16.75
N ASP A 155 -11.07 -5.44 17.30
CA ASP A 155 -10.10 -5.72 18.34
C ASP A 155 -9.37 -7.02 17.97
N ARG A 156 -8.04 -6.99 17.96
CA ARG A 156 -7.19 -8.15 17.61
C ARG A 156 -7.39 -9.33 18.54
N ARG A 157 -7.92 -9.10 19.74
CA ARG A 157 -8.31 -10.17 20.66
C ARG A 157 -9.55 -10.94 20.15
N CYS A 158 -10.20 -10.53 19.08
CA CYS A 158 -11.26 -11.31 18.44
C CYS A 158 -10.75 -12.29 17.39
N ASP A 159 -9.48 -12.18 17.00
CA ASP A 159 -8.87 -13.06 16.02
C ASP A 159 -8.25 -14.29 16.73
N PRO A 160 -8.74 -15.52 16.46
CA PRO A 160 -8.20 -16.74 17.06
C PRO A 160 -6.75 -17.05 16.66
N GLU A 161 -6.23 -16.45 15.59
CA GLU A 161 -4.83 -16.61 15.14
C GLU A 161 -3.84 -15.70 15.90
N GLU A 162 -4.35 -14.81 16.77
CA GLU A 162 -3.55 -13.90 17.60
C GLU A 162 -2.46 -13.15 16.80
N PRO A 163 -2.82 -12.43 15.72
CA PRO A 163 -1.87 -11.83 14.78
C PRO A 163 -0.98 -10.75 15.41
N LYS A 164 -1.22 -10.36 16.67
CA LYS A 164 -0.49 -9.29 17.36
C LYS A 164 -0.13 -9.73 18.78
N ASP A 165 1.15 -9.60 19.13
CA ASP A 165 1.62 -9.86 20.49
C ASP A 165 0.92 -8.95 21.51
N GLY A 166 0.55 -9.53 22.65
CA GLY A 166 -0.18 -8.83 23.73
C GLY A 166 -1.68 -8.68 23.48
N CYS A 167 -2.20 -9.27 22.40
CA CYS A 167 -3.62 -9.29 22.06
C CYS A 167 -4.18 -10.72 22.07
N GLU A 168 -4.03 -11.38 23.21
CA GLU A 168 -4.52 -12.75 23.45
C GLU A 168 -6.02 -12.88 23.09
N TYR A 169 -6.35 -13.96 22.39
CA TYR A 169 -7.70 -14.23 21.91
C TYR A 169 -8.69 -14.29 23.07
N ASN A 170 -9.80 -13.57 22.90
CA ASN A 170 -10.89 -13.48 23.83
C ASN A 170 -12.23 -13.60 23.07
N PRO A 171 -12.82 -14.81 23.01
CA PRO A 171 -14.07 -15.04 22.29
C PRO A 171 -15.26 -14.26 22.88
N ALA A 172 -15.15 -13.76 24.12
CA ALA A 172 -16.22 -12.98 24.72
C ALA A 172 -16.43 -11.62 24.04
N LEU A 173 -15.45 -11.11 23.29
CA LEU A 173 -15.51 -9.83 22.58
C LEU A 173 -16.26 -9.92 21.24
N ILE A 174 -16.41 -11.12 20.68
CA ILE A 174 -17.11 -11.35 19.41
C ILE A 174 -18.59 -10.95 19.54
N GLY A 175 -19.08 -10.17 18.58
CA GLY A 175 -20.43 -9.61 18.56
C GLY A 175 -20.63 -8.40 19.46
N GLN A 176 -19.64 -7.96 20.24
CA GLN A 176 -19.75 -6.76 21.05
C GLN A 176 -19.59 -5.51 20.19
N SER A 177 -20.53 -4.57 20.29
CA SER A 177 -20.59 -3.37 19.45
C SER A 177 -19.34 -2.48 19.48
N ASN A 178 -18.57 -2.49 20.57
CA ASN A 178 -17.39 -1.64 20.73
C ASN A 178 -16.07 -2.34 20.43
N TYR A 179 -16.09 -3.65 20.17
CA TYR A 179 -14.88 -4.42 19.95
C TYR A 179 -14.96 -5.09 18.58
N CYS A 180 -15.90 -6.02 18.40
CA CYS A 180 -15.99 -6.86 17.22
C CYS A 180 -17.45 -7.07 16.83
N PRO A 181 -18.17 -6.00 16.44
CA PRO A 181 -19.52 -6.14 15.92
C PRO A 181 -19.54 -7.00 14.65
N ASP A 182 -20.58 -7.81 14.54
CA ASP A 182 -20.91 -8.57 13.34
C ASP A 182 -22.41 -8.34 13.04
N PRO A 183 -22.76 -7.55 12.01
CA PRO A 183 -21.86 -6.91 11.03
C PRO A 183 -21.15 -5.65 11.57
N GLN A 184 -20.12 -5.18 10.85
CA GLN A 184 -19.49 -3.87 11.06
C GLN A 184 -20.49 -2.71 10.82
N PRO A 185 -20.24 -1.52 11.39
CA PRO A 185 -21.07 -0.34 11.11
C PRO A 185 -21.09 0.01 9.62
N GLU A 186 -22.23 0.50 9.11
CA GLU A 186 -22.40 0.86 7.68
C GLU A 186 -21.35 1.87 7.18
N LEU A 187 -20.94 2.81 8.04
CA LEU A 187 -19.90 3.79 7.72
C LEU A 187 -18.52 3.13 7.49
N CYS A 188 -18.23 2.01 8.16
CA CYS A 188 -17.01 1.25 7.91
C CYS A 188 -16.98 0.72 6.47
N GLU A 189 -18.10 0.15 6.01
CA GLU A 189 -18.21 -0.42 4.68
C GLU A 189 -18.12 0.67 3.60
N SER A 190 -18.79 1.81 3.79
CA SER A 190 -18.77 2.89 2.80
C SER A 190 -17.42 3.59 2.68
N THR A 191 -16.71 3.79 3.81
CA THR A 191 -15.43 4.53 3.79
C THR A 191 -14.24 3.60 3.60
N CYS A 192 -14.12 2.58 4.46
CA CYS A 192 -12.98 1.67 4.43
C CYS A 192 -13.09 0.62 3.31
N GLY A 193 -14.31 0.16 3.00
CA GLY A 193 -14.52 -0.84 1.94
C GLY A 193 -14.05 -0.36 0.57
N GLU A 194 -14.16 0.94 0.27
CA GLU A 194 -13.63 1.51 -0.98
C GLU A 194 -12.09 1.57 -1.03
N LEU A 195 -11.44 1.58 0.12
CA LEU A 195 -9.98 1.60 0.28
C LEU A 195 -9.39 0.21 0.54
N THR A 196 -10.24 -0.80 0.74
CA THR A 196 -9.81 -2.17 1.05
C THR A 196 -9.49 -2.91 -0.25
N PRO A 197 -8.23 -3.32 -0.49
CA PRO A 197 -7.83 -4.07 -1.67
C PRO A 197 -8.61 -5.38 -1.82
N ASN A 198 -8.85 -5.82 -3.05
CA ASN A 198 -9.37 -7.17 -3.30
C ASN A 198 -8.42 -8.22 -2.67
N GLY A 199 -8.99 -9.13 -1.90
CA GLY A 199 -8.28 -10.13 -1.10
C GLY A 199 -8.01 -9.72 0.35
N CYS A 200 -8.40 -8.52 0.78
CA CYS A 200 -8.18 -8.05 2.15
C CYS A 200 -9.49 -7.81 2.90
N ASP A 201 -9.43 -7.92 4.22
CA ASP A 201 -10.40 -7.26 5.09
C ASP A 201 -9.95 -5.84 5.46
N CYS A 202 -10.90 -5.05 5.94
CA CYS A 202 -10.68 -3.67 6.39
C CYS A 202 -9.61 -3.49 7.49
N PHE A 203 -9.13 -4.56 8.12
CA PHE A 203 -8.21 -4.51 9.26
C PHE A 203 -6.79 -5.01 8.91
N GLY A 204 -6.53 -5.23 7.62
CA GLY A 204 -5.23 -5.61 7.09
C GLY A 204 -4.96 -7.11 7.10
N CYS A 205 -5.98 -7.94 7.22
CA CYS A 205 -5.89 -9.38 7.04
C CYS A 205 -6.13 -9.73 5.57
N CYS A 206 -5.08 -10.18 4.87
CA CYS A 206 -5.08 -10.30 3.41
C CYS A 206 -4.68 -11.70 2.93
N THR A 207 -5.29 -12.14 1.83
CA THR A 207 -4.92 -13.35 1.11
C THR A 207 -4.11 -13.03 -0.13
N PHE A 208 -3.27 -13.98 -0.52
CA PHE A 208 -2.41 -13.93 -1.68
C PHE A 208 -2.45 -15.29 -2.40
N PRO A 209 -2.20 -15.35 -3.72
CA PRO A 209 -2.19 -16.61 -4.47
C PRO A 209 -1.32 -17.70 -3.84
N GLU A 210 -0.20 -17.32 -3.23
CA GLU A 210 0.77 -18.21 -2.63
C GLU A 210 0.29 -18.86 -1.32
N LEU A 211 -0.77 -18.33 -0.70
CA LEU A 211 -1.25 -18.78 0.62
C LEU A 211 -2.29 -19.91 0.55
N ASP A 212 -2.69 -20.35 -0.64
CA ASP A 212 -3.69 -21.42 -0.86
C ASP A 212 -4.99 -21.20 -0.05
N GLY A 213 -5.48 -19.95 -0.04
CA GLY A 213 -6.67 -19.53 0.70
C GLY A 213 -6.43 -19.15 2.17
N GLY A 214 -5.18 -19.20 2.63
CA GLY A 214 -4.76 -18.62 3.89
C GLY A 214 -4.71 -17.09 3.86
N TYR A 215 -4.65 -16.49 5.06
CA TYR A 215 -4.56 -15.05 5.23
C TYR A 215 -3.41 -14.70 6.17
N VAL A 216 -2.76 -13.57 5.89
CA VAL A 216 -1.69 -13.00 6.71
C VAL A 216 -2.02 -11.57 7.08
N PHE A 217 -1.58 -11.15 8.26
CA PHE A 217 -1.73 -9.80 8.74
C PHE A 217 -0.57 -8.94 8.26
N LEU A 218 -0.88 -7.95 7.41
CA LEU A 218 0.10 -7.03 6.83
C LEU A 218 0.90 -6.27 7.90
N GLY A 219 0.22 -5.86 8.97
CA GLY A 219 0.83 -5.21 10.15
C GLY A 219 1.62 -6.15 11.06
N SER A 220 2.28 -7.17 10.52
CA SER A 220 3.16 -8.02 11.31
C SER A 220 4.45 -7.28 11.67
N PHE A 221 4.76 -7.22 12.97
CA PHE A 221 5.97 -6.60 13.50
C PHE A 221 6.79 -7.57 14.33
N MET A 222 8.10 -7.39 14.28
CA MET A 222 9.04 -7.87 15.29
C MET A 222 9.67 -6.68 16.00
N GLY A 223 9.29 -6.47 17.26
CA GLY A 223 9.65 -5.23 17.96
C GLY A 223 8.94 -4.03 17.33
N ASN A 224 9.72 -3.09 16.78
CA ASN A 224 9.21 -1.87 16.14
C ASN A 224 9.44 -1.86 14.62
N THR A 225 9.71 -3.03 14.03
CA THR A 225 10.03 -3.15 12.61
C THR A 225 9.01 -4.07 11.96
N GLY A 226 8.38 -3.59 10.89
CA GLY A 226 7.51 -4.41 10.05
C GLY A 226 8.30 -5.54 9.41
N THR A 227 7.71 -6.71 9.34
CA THR A 227 8.39 -7.92 8.88
C THR A 227 7.74 -8.58 7.69
N CYS A 228 6.46 -8.30 7.42
CA CYS A 228 5.78 -8.97 6.33
C CYS A 228 6.14 -8.33 4.98
N THR A 229 6.59 -9.14 4.04
CA THR A 229 6.92 -8.74 2.66
C THR A 229 6.26 -9.72 1.69
N LEU A 230 6.15 -9.36 0.40
CA LEU A 230 5.67 -10.29 -0.63
C LEU A 230 6.54 -11.56 -0.73
N ALA A 231 7.83 -11.48 -0.40
CA ALA A 231 8.74 -12.63 -0.42
C ALA A 231 8.55 -13.58 0.78
N ASP A 232 8.02 -13.06 1.89
CA ASP A 232 7.96 -13.75 3.19
C ASP A 232 6.55 -14.22 3.58
N LEU A 233 5.57 -14.13 2.67
CA LEU A 233 4.15 -14.46 2.91
C LEU A 233 3.94 -15.82 3.59
N ASN A 234 4.76 -16.81 3.28
CA ASN A 234 4.66 -18.17 3.82
C ASN A 234 5.41 -18.37 5.15
N ASP A 235 6.09 -17.35 5.68
CA ASP A 235 6.75 -17.41 6.99
C ASP A 235 5.85 -16.80 8.07
N PRO A 236 5.19 -17.62 8.92
CA PRO A 236 4.27 -17.13 9.95
C PRO A 236 4.97 -16.31 11.05
N ALA A 237 6.31 -16.33 11.12
CA ALA A 237 7.05 -15.47 12.03
C ALA A 237 7.22 -14.05 11.50
N LEU A 238 7.20 -13.87 10.17
CA LEU A 238 7.36 -12.58 9.49
C LEU A 238 6.01 -12.00 9.04
N CYS A 239 5.12 -12.85 8.54
CA CYS A 239 3.75 -12.58 8.15
C CYS A 239 2.79 -13.44 8.99
N ARG A 240 2.36 -12.90 10.13
CA ARG A 240 1.52 -13.65 11.08
C ARG A 240 0.18 -14.02 10.45
N PRO A 241 -0.34 -15.24 10.69
CA PRO A 241 -1.67 -15.61 10.24
C PRO A 241 -2.74 -14.75 10.92
N CYS A 242 -3.88 -14.58 10.25
CA CYS A 242 -5.04 -13.87 10.78
C CYS A 242 -6.35 -14.47 10.24
N THR A 243 -7.44 -14.15 10.90
CA THR A 243 -8.80 -14.47 10.44
C THR A 243 -9.49 -13.22 9.91
N PRO A 244 -9.97 -13.20 8.66
CA PRO A 244 -10.71 -12.06 8.13
C PRO A 244 -11.95 -11.73 8.96
N ALA A 245 -12.19 -10.44 9.19
CA ALA A 245 -13.30 -9.97 9.99
C ALA A 245 -14.57 -9.68 9.16
N GLY A 246 -15.62 -10.47 9.41
CA GLY A 246 -17.01 -10.12 9.12
C GLY A 246 -17.31 -9.75 7.66
N ASN A 247 -18.20 -8.76 7.48
CA ASN A 247 -18.70 -8.27 6.19
C ASN A 247 -17.77 -7.24 5.51
N CYS A 248 -16.58 -6.99 6.05
CA CYS A 248 -15.63 -6.02 5.50
C CYS A 248 -14.51 -6.70 4.68
N LEU A 249 -14.60 -8.02 4.48
CA LEU A 249 -13.73 -8.76 3.59
C LEU A 249 -14.11 -8.44 2.14
N ASN A 250 -13.21 -7.78 1.43
CA ASN A 250 -13.25 -7.68 -0.01
C ASN A 250 -12.57 -8.93 -0.59
N THR A 251 -13.34 -9.83 -1.19
CA THR A 251 -12.80 -11.10 -1.68
C THR A 251 -11.85 -10.89 -2.86
N CYS A 252 -11.12 -11.94 -3.22
CA CYS A 252 -10.31 -11.97 -4.44
C CYS A 252 -10.93 -12.97 -5.40
N GLU A 253 -11.88 -12.51 -6.21
CA GLU A 253 -12.56 -13.37 -7.18
C GLU A 253 -11.65 -13.72 -8.36
N ARG A 254 -12.04 -14.75 -9.12
CA ARG A 254 -11.24 -15.28 -10.23
C ARG A 254 -10.85 -14.22 -11.26
N CYS A 255 -11.78 -13.34 -11.60
CA CYS A 255 -11.60 -12.28 -12.59
C CYS A 255 -11.15 -10.94 -12.01
N GLU A 256 -10.81 -10.88 -10.72
CA GLU A 256 -10.29 -9.67 -10.08
C GLU A 256 -8.77 -9.67 -10.05
N ILE A 257 -8.18 -8.49 -10.15
CA ILE A 257 -6.80 -8.25 -9.71
C ILE A 257 -6.85 -8.14 -8.19
N CYS A 258 -5.84 -8.66 -7.50
CA CYS A 258 -5.74 -8.66 -6.05
C CYS A 258 -4.28 -8.41 -5.64
N LEU A 259 -4.03 -8.21 -4.36
CA LEU A 259 -2.65 -8.16 -3.86
C LEU A 259 -1.90 -9.46 -4.22
N GLY A 260 -0.69 -9.33 -4.78
CA GLY A 260 0.10 -10.46 -5.30
C GLY A 260 -0.48 -11.17 -6.54
N LYS A 261 -1.62 -10.71 -7.08
CA LYS A 261 -2.28 -11.30 -8.26
C LYS A 261 -2.45 -10.25 -9.37
N PRO A 262 -1.37 -9.88 -10.10
CA PRO A 262 -1.39 -8.79 -11.08
C PRO A 262 -2.02 -9.18 -12.43
N THR A 263 -2.46 -10.43 -12.60
CA THR A 263 -3.02 -10.93 -13.87
C THR A 263 -4.31 -11.71 -13.64
N ILE A 264 -5.18 -11.70 -14.65
CA ILE A 264 -6.43 -12.45 -14.67
C ILE A 264 -6.47 -13.44 -15.84
N PRO A 265 -7.30 -14.50 -15.77
CA PRO A 265 -7.52 -15.41 -16.88
C PRO A 265 -8.02 -14.72 -18.17
N GLU A 266 -7.67 -15.26 -19.34
CA GLU A 266 -8.04 -14.67 -20.65
C GLU A 266 -9.57 -14.59 -20.89
N ASP A 267 -10.34 -15.50 -20.29
CA ASP A 267 -11.81 -15.52 -20.38
C ASP A 267 -12.51 -14.49 -19.47
N CYS A 268 -11.74 -13.73 -18.68
CA CYS A 268 -12.23 -12.59 -17.91
C CYS A 268 -12.21 -11.28 -18.70
N PHE A 269 -11.55 -11.23 -19.86
CA PHE A 269 -11.55 -10.02 -20.69
C PHE A 269 -12.85 -9.92 -21.51
N PRO A 270 -13.49 -8.74 -21.57
CA PRO A 270 -14.69 -8.54 -22.38
C PRO A 270 -14.45 -8.95 -23.85
N GLY A 271 -15.32 -9.82 -24.39
CA GLY A 271 -15.28 -10.20 -25.80
C GLY A 271 -14.42 -11.41 -26.17
N THR A 272 -13.79 -12.11 -25.21
CA THR A 272 -13.10 -13.40 -25.45
C THR A 272 -14.04 -14.61 -25.42
N GLY A 273 -15.32 -14.38 -25.09
CA GLY A 273 -16.40 -15.36 -25.21
C GLY A 273 -16.69 -15.72 -26.66
N GLY A 274 -15.96 -16.69 -27.21
CA GLY A 274 -16.36 -17.54 -28.34
C GLY A 274 -16.56 -16.82 -29.68
N SER A 275 -15.71 -17.16 -30.64
CA SER A 275 -15.90 -16.90 -32.07
C SER A 275 -17.35 -17.08 -32.54
N GLY A 276 -18.05 -15.96 -32.78
CA GLY A 276 -19.44 -15.98 -33.19
C GLY A 276 -19.94 -14.63 -33.69
N GLY A 277 -19.53 -14.22 -34.90
CA GLY A 277 -20.31 -13.30 -35.73
C GLY A 277 -19.69 -11.92 -35.96
N THR A 278 -19.26 -11.71 -37.20
CA THR A 278 -18.97 -10.41 -37.80
C THR A 278 -20.18 -9.46 -37.74
N GLY A 279 -19.99 -8.27 -37.17
CA GLY A 279 -20.67 -7.04 -37.60
C GLY A 279 -21.37 -6.24 -36.51
N GLY A 280 -20.89 -5.02 -36.26
CA GLY A 280 -21.70 -3.98 -35.60
C GLY A 280 -20.88 -2.94 -34.84
N MET A 281 -20.77 -1.73 -35.40
CA MET A 281 -20.30 -0.54 -34.70
C MET A 281 -21.24 -0.15 -33.55
N GLY A 282 -20.65 0.27 -32.43
CA GLY A 282 -21.22 1.26 -31.51
C GLY A 282 -22.35 0.78 -30.60
N GLY A 283 -22.06 0.71 -29.31
CA GLY A 283 -23.06 0.55 -28.26
C GLY A 283 -22.44 -0.06 -27.02
N GLY A 284 -22.57 0.63 -25.88
CA GLY A 284 -22.05 0.18 -24.59
C GLY A 284 -22.36 -1.28 -24.35
N GLY A 285 -21.30 -2.07 -24.14
CA GLY A 285 -21.42 -3.47 -23.80
C GLY A 285 -21.87 -3.61 -22.35
N THR A 286 -23.17 -3.49 -22.10
CA THR A 286 -23.78 -4.18 -20.97
C THR A 286 -23.79 -5.67 -21.31
N GLY A 287 -22.77 -6.40 -20.88
CA GLY A 287 -22.59 -7.81 -21.24
C GLY A 287 -21.94 -8.62 -20.14
N GLY A 288 -22.78 -9.31 -19.37
CA GLY A 288 -22.38 -10.42 -18.49
C GLY A 288 -22.95 -10.29 -17.10
N ASP A 289 -23.96 -11.11 -16.78
CA ASP A 289 -24.51 -11.26 -15.44
C ASP A 289 -23.41 -11.61 -14.42
N GLY A 290 -22.95 -10.62 -13.67
CA GLY A 290 -22.68 -10.68 -12.22
C GLY A 290 -21.66 -11.67 -11.64
N GLY A 291 -20.79 -12.31 -12.44
CA GLY A 291 -19.77 -13.24 -11.89
C GLY A 291 -18.36 -13.15 -12.49
N ASN A 292 -18.18 -12.38 -13.57
CA ASN A 292 -16.91 -12.29 -14.31
C ASN A 292 -16.45 -10.84 -14.56
N LEU A 293 -17.07 -9.86 -13.90
CA LEU A 293 -16.64 -8.46 -14.03
C LEU A 293 -15.38 -8.24 -13.19
N ARG A 294 -14.42 -7.47 -13.72
CA ARG A 294 -13.19 -7.12 -13.01
C ARG A 294 -13.43 -6.11 -11.89
N CYS A 295 -14.49 -5.32 -12.02
CA CYS A 295 -14.90 -4.29 -11.08
C CYS A 295 -16.41 -4.33 -10.83
N PRO A 296 -16.87 -3.82 -9.68
CA PRO A 296 -18.28 -3.52 -9.47
C PRO A 296 -18.84 -2.63 -10.58
N PRO A 297 -20.18 -2.68 -10.83
CA PRO A 297 -20.83 -1.75 -11.74
C PRO A 297 -20.45 -0.30 -11.43
N ASP A 298 -20.29 0.52 -12.47
CA ASP A 298 -19.95 1.94 -12.40
C ASP A 298 -18.51 2.29 -11.98
N LYS A 299 -17.63 1.30 -11.74
CA LYS A 299 -16.18 1.54 -11.59
C LYS A 299 -15.44 1.29 -12.90
N GLN A 300 -14.46 2.15 -13.21
CA GLN A 300 -13.56 1.96 -14.34
C GLN A 300 -12.53 0.88 -14.01
N GLU A 301 -12.32 -0.06 -14.94
CA GLU A 301 -11.26 -1.06 -14.88
C GLU A 301 -9.89 -0.41 -15.14
N CYS A 302 -8.86 -0.89 -14.44
CA CYS A 302 -7.49 -0.40 -14.58
C CYS A 302 -6.47 -1.49 -14.23
N GLY A 303 -5.18 -1.18 -14.40
CA GLY A 303 -4.07 -2.03 -13.92
C GLY A 303 -3.62 -3.14 -14.87
N LEU A 304 -4.37 -3.47 -15.92
CA LEU A 304 -3.94 -4.41 -16.97
C LEU A 304 -3.47 -3.70 -18.24
N PRO A 305 -2.64 -4.37 -19.07
CA PRO A 305 -2.23 -3.83 -20.36
C PRO A 305 -3.43 -3.50 -21.25
N GLY A 306 -3.53 -2.24 -21.67
CA GLY A 306 -4.59 -1.75 -22.55
C GLY A 306 -5.76 -1.09 -21.83
N ASP A 307 -5.80 -1.12 -20.50
CA ASP A 307 -6.75 -0.33 -19.73
C ASP A 307 -6.42 1.17 -19.84
N ASP A 308 -7.48 1.99 -19.82
CA ASP A 308 -7.32 3.44 -19.72
C ASP A 308 -6.82 3.83 -18.32
N PRO A 309 -5.95 4.85 -18.20
CA PRO A 309 -5.54 5.35 -16.90
C PRO A 309 -6.73 5.84 -16.08
N CYS A 310 -6.63 5.71 -14.76
CA CYS A 310 -7.67 6.20 -13.87
C CYS A 310 -7.88 7.72 -14.02
N PRO A 311 -9.13 8.22 -13.90
CA PRO A 311 -9.41 9.64 -13.93
C PRO A 311 -8.64 10.41 -12.85
N ALA A 312 -8.45 11.71 -13.07
CA ALA A 312 -7.78 12.56 -12.10
C ALA A 312 -8.46 12.51 -10.72
N GLY A 313 -7.64 12.34 -9.67
CA GLY A 313 -8.11 12.21 -8.28
C GLY A 313 -8.55 10.80 -7.89
N THR A 314 -8.34 9.79 -8.73
CA THR A 314 -8.61 8.38 -8.40
C THR A 314 -7.35 7.54 -8.51
N PHE A 315 -7.33 6.42 -7.78
CA PHE A 315 -6.22 5.47 -7.69
C PHE A 315 -6.64 4.12 -8.26
N CYS A 316 -5.74 3.40 -8.96
CA CYS A 316 -6.04 2.03 -9.39
C CYS A 316 -5.84 1.04 -8.23
N LEU A 317 -6.88 0.86 -7.41
CA LEU A 317 -6.83 -0.08 -6.30
C LEU A 317 -7.25 -1.48 -6.78
N THR A 318 -6.29 -2.40 -6.84
CA THR A 318 -6.51 -3.80 -7.23
C THR A 318 -7.37 -3.96 -8.48
N GLY A 319 -7.10 -3.12 -9.49
CA GLY A 319 -7.73 -3.21 -10.81
C GLY A 319 -8.99 -2.37 -11.02
N CYS A 320 -9.40 -1.58 -10.02
CA CYS A 320 -10.53 -0.66 -10.14
C CYS A 320 -10.16 0.76 -9.73
N CYS A 321 -10.58 1.77 -10.50
CA CYS A 321 -10.37 3.15 -10.12
C CYS A 321 -11.24 3.50 -8.90
N THR A 322 -10.60 3.86 -7.79
CA THR A 322 -11.25 4.23 -6.52
C THR A 322 -10.96 5.68 -6.18
N ASN A 323 -11.94 6.35 -5.60
CA ASN A 323 -11.76 7.69 -5.08
C ASN A 323 -11.40 7.57 -3.59
N ALA A 324 -10.22 8.05 -3.22
CA ALA A 324 -9.80 8.03 -1.83
C ALA A 324 -10.23 9.28 -1.04
N VAL A 325 -10.86 10.28 -1.69
CA VAL A 325 -11.51 11.40 -1.01
C VAL A 325 -13.02 11.31 -1.19
N GLN A 326 -13.74 10.95 -0.13
CA GLN A 326 -15.20 10.97 -0.08
C GLN A 326 -15.74 12.25 0.59
#